data_AF-A0AAW8LYK1-F1
#
_entry.id   AF-A0AAW8LYK1-F1
#
_cell.length_a   1.000
_cell.length_b   1.000
_cell.length_c   1.000
_cell.angle_alpha   90.00
_cell.angle_beta   90.00
_cell.angle_gamma   90.00
#
_symmetry.space_group_name_H-M   'P 1'
#
loop_
_entity.id
_entity.type
_entity.pdbx_description
1 polymer ?
#
loop_
_entity_poly.entity_id
_entity_poly.type
_entity_poly.pdbx_seq_one_letter_code
_entity_poly.pdbx_strand_id
1 'polypeptide(L)'
;MTTNGKNAQPQSAAAPGGADIAAAIHLVRNVVLQSALDCDCRDKVHEALRELEDFERQRNVVKLLAAAREERRKIGLLADMLSDFAEDDTVDEGVVETASLMFLDIAAAAQEGSRILREARSLKTCK
;
A
#
# COMPACT_ATOMS: atom_id res chain seq x y z
N MET A 1 44.32 25.45 -4.46
CA MET A 1 43.99 24.22 -5.18
C MET A 1 42.97 23.46 -4.32
N THR A 2 41.66 23.69 -4.50
CA THR A 2 40.73 22.88 -5.36
C THR A 2 40.58 21.45 -4.82
N THR A 3 39.41 20.86 -4.53
CA THR A 3 37.99 21.19 -4.75
C THR A 3 37.11 20.27 -3.90
N ASN A 4 35.93 20.77 -3.49
CA ASN A 4 34.78 20.04 -2.96
C ASN A 4 34.32 18.90 -3.89
N GLY A 5 34.05 17.71 -3.34
CA GLY A 5 33.27 16.65 -3.97
C GLY A 5 31.89 16.53 -3.35
N LYS A 6 30.93 17.38 -3.77
CA LYS A 6 29.50 17.16 -3.52
C LYS A 6 29.03 16.05 -4.44
N ASN A 7 28.84 14.86 -3.90
CA ASN A 7 28.22 13.76 -4.62
C ASN A 7 26.70 14.01 -4.67
N ALA A 8 26.21 14.56 -5.78
CA ALA A 8 24.80 14.69 -6.06
C ALA A 8 24.29 13.38 -6.67
N GLN A 9 23.76 12.49 -5.83
CA GLN A 9 22.98 11.35 -6.28
C GLN A 9 21.71 11.87 -6.96
N PRO A 10 21.36 11.44 -8.19
CA PRO A 10 20.08 11.78 -8.78
C PRO A 10 18.98 11.10 -7.95
N GLN A 11 18.11 11.92 -7.36
CA GLN A 11 16.89 11.46 -6.72
C GLN A 11 16.04 10.81 -7.80
N SER A 12 16.01 9.48 -7.81
CA SER A 12 15.00 8.73 -8.57
C SER A 12 13.65 9.19 -8.03
N ALA A 13 12.95 10.02 -8.79
CA ALA A 13 11.62 10.48 -8.44
C ALA A 13 10.75 9.24 -8.25
N ALA A 14 10.48 8.88 -7.00
CA ALA A 14 9.53 7.83 -6.68
C ALA A 14 8.23 8.18 -7.39
N ALA A 15 7.64 7.21 -8.10
CA ALA A 15 6.37 7.43 -8.77
C ALA A 15 5.37 7.95 -7.72
N PRO A 16 4.63 9.04 -8.01
CA PRO A 16 3.72 9.65 -7.05
C PRO A 16 2.76 8.59 -6.49
N GLY A 17 2.65 8.56 -5.16
CA GLY A 17 1.74 7.66 -4.47
C GLY A 17 0.28 7.97 -4.81
N GLY A 18 -0.65 7.07 -4.46
CA GLY A 18 -2.07 7.31 -4.71
C GLY A 18 -2.61 8.61 -4.09
N ALA A 19 -2.05 9.02 -2.94
CA ALA A 19 -2.37 10.28 -2.28
C ALA A 19 -1.89 11.52 -3.06
N ASP A 20 -0.71 11.44 -3.69
CA ASP A 20 -0.13 12.54 -4.48
C ASP A 20 -0.97 12.81 -5.74
N ILE A 21 -1.49 11.74 -6.35
CA ILE A 21 -2.35 11.86 -7.54
C ILE A 21 -3.72 12.43 -7.18
N ALA A 22 -4.33 12.00 -6.08
CA ALA A 22 -5.59 12.57 -5.60
C ALA A 22 -5.46 14.09 -5.32
N ALA A 23 -4.36 14.50 -4.68
CA ALA A 23 -4.07 15.92 -4.43
C ALA A 23 -3.89 16.71 -5.74
N ALA A 24 -3.19 16.14 -6.73
CA ALA A 24 -3.01 16.75 -8.04
C ALA A 24 -4.35 16.89 -8.78
N ILE A 25 -5.22 15.88 -8.74
CA ILE A 25 -6.56 15.95 -9.34
C ILE A 25 -7.39 17.06 -8.71
N HIS A 26 -7.39 17.18 -7.38
CA HIS A 26 -8.09 18.27 -6.70
C HIS A 26 -7.54 19.65 -7.07
N LEU A 27 -6.22 19.78 -7.22
CA LEU A 27 -5.60 21.02 -7.67
C LEU A 27 -6.06 21.38 -9.10
N VAL A 28 -5.98 20.44 -10.04
CA VAL A 28 -6.40 20.66 -11.43
C VAL A 28 -7.88 21.02 -11.48
N ARG A 29 -8.74 20.32 -10.73
CA ARG A 29 -10.16 20.63 -10.63
C ARG A 29 -10.40 22.08 -10.17
N ASN A 30 -9.70 22.51 -9.13
CA ASN A 30 -9.82 23.89 -8.62
C ASN A 30 -9.36 24.93 -9.63
N VAL A 31 -8.24 24.70 -10.30
CA VAL A 31 -7.71 25.62 -11.33
C VAL A 31 -8.66 25.73 -12.52
N VAL A 32 -9.23 24.61 -12.98
CA VAL A 32 -10.16 24.55 -14.10
C VAL A 32 -11.49 25.24 -13.77
N LEU A 33 -11.98 25.09 -12.53
CA LEU A 33 -13.19 25.76 -12.06
C LEU A 33 -13.01 27.28 -11.88
N GLN A 34 -11.78 27.73 -11.61
CA GLN A 34 -11.44 29.14 -11.43
C GLN A 34 -10.98 29.84 -12.71
N SER A 35 -10.64 29.07 -13.76
CA SER A 35 -10.28 29.63 -15.06
C SER A 35 -11.52 29.91 -15.89
N ALA A 36 -11.48 30.98 -16.69
CA ALA A 36 -12.55 31.41 -17.59
C ALA A 36 -12.65 30.49 -18.83
N LEU A 37 -12.82 29.18 -18.60
CA LEU A 37 -13.10 28.19 -19.63
C LEU A 37 -14.59 28.21 -19.98
N ASP A 38 -14.91 27.94 -21.25
CA ASP A 38 -16.29 27.68 -21.66
C ASP A 38 -16.88 26.47 -20.90
N CYS A 39 -18.21 26.42 -20.81
CA CYS A 39 -18.90 25.37 -20.05
C CYS A 39 -18.59 23.97 -20.58
N ASP A 40 -18.48 23.81 -21.90
CA ASP A 40 -18.21 22.51 -22.53
C ASP A 40 -16.82 21.98 -22.19
N CYS A 41 -15.82 22.86 -22.13
CA CYS A 41 -14.45 22.54 -21.73
C CYS A 41 -14.39 22.16 -20.25
N ARG A 42 -15.10 22.90 -19.39
CA ARG A 42 -15.21 22.56 -17.96
C ARG A 42 -15.82 21.18 -17.75
N ASP A 43 -16.90 20.86 -18.46
CA ASP A 43 -17.58 19.58 -18.30
C ASP A 43 -16.69 18.41 -18.78
N LYS A 44 -16.00 18.55 -19.90
CA LYS A 44 -15.05 17.55 -20.41
C LYS A 44 -13.91 17.29 -19.44
N VAL A 45 -13.32 18.34 -18.88
CA VAL A 45 -12.24 18.19 -17.89
C VAL A 45 -12.77 17.57 -16.60
N HIS A 46 -13.96 17.96 -16.16
CA HIS A 46 -14.57 17.37 -14.97
C HIS A 46 -14.80 15.87 -15.13
N GLU A 47 -15.28 15.43 -16.30
CA GLU A 47 -15.48 14.01 -16.60
C GLU A 47 -14.14 13.26 -16.65
N ALA A 48 -13.14 13.79 -17.34
CA ALA A 48 -11.81 13.18 -17.40
C ALA A 48 -11.17 13.02 -16.02
N LEU A 49 -11.36 14.01 -15.12
CA LEU A 49 -10.87 13.92 -13.73
C LEU A 49 -11.63 12.86 -12.92
N ARG A 50 -12.95 12.70 -13.12
CA ARG A 50 -13.73 11.62 -12.49
C ARG A 50 -13.26 10.25 -12.93
N GLU A 51 -13.07 10.05 -14.23
CA GLU A 51 -12.54 8.79 -14.77
C GLU A 51 -11.17 8.47 -14.16
N LEU A 52 -10.28 9.47 -14.05
CA LEU A 52 -8.97 9.30 -13.44
C LEU A 52 -9.06 8.95 -11.94
N GLU A 53 -9.94 9.60 -11.18
CA GLU A 53 -10.21 9.26 -9.76
C GLU A 53 -10.63 7.79 -9.60
N ASP A 54 -11.48 7.30 -10.50
CA ASP A 54 -11.95 5.91 -10.51
C ASP A 54 -10.84 4.92 -10.90
N PHE A 55 -10.03 5.23 -11.92
CA PHE A 55 -8.87 4.42 -12.28
C PHE A 55 -7.87 4.32 -11.13
N GLU A 56 -7.58 5.43 -10.46
CA GLU A 56 -6.64 5.48 -9.33
C GLU A 56 -7.14 4.68 -8.14
N ARG A 57 -8.43 4.81 -7.82
CA ARG A 57 -9.09 4.01 -6.78
C ARG A 57 -8.99 2.53 -7.07
N GLN A 58 -9.30 2.11 -8.30
CA GLN A 58 -9.20 0.70 -8.71
C GLN A 58 -7.75 0.19 -8.64
N ARG A 59 -6.79 1.00 -9.10
CA ARG A 59 -5.36 0.69 -9.02
C ARG A 59 -4.91 0.49 -7.57
N ASN A 60 -5.35 1.34 -6.66
CA ASN A 60 -5.03 1.24 -5.24
C ASN A 60 -5.65 -0.02 -4.60
N VAL A 61 -6.89 -0.36 -4.95
CA VAL A 61 -7.53 -1.61 -4.52
C VAL A 61 -6.70 -2.83 -4.96
N VAL A 62 -6.23 -2.87 -6.22
CA VAL A 62 -5.40 -3.97 -6.72
C VAL A 62 -4.09 -4.10 -5.92
N LYS A 63 -3.42 -2.98 -5.62
CA LYS A 63 -2.20 -2.96 -4.80
C LYS A 63 -2.45 -3.49 -3.38
N LEU A 64 -3.52 -3.04 -2.73
CA LEU A 64 -3.89 -3.51 -1.39
C LEU A 64 -4.20 -5.01 -1.39
N LEU A 65 -4.92 -5.51 -2.39
CA LEU A 65 -5.18 -6.95 -2.52
C LEU A 65 -3.91 -7.77 -2.76
N ALA A 66 -2.92 -7.23 -3.49
CA ALA A 66 -1.62 -7.88 -3.64
C ALA A 66 -0.87 -7.94 -2.30
N ALA A 67 -0.85 -6.84 -1.54
CA ALA A 67 -0.22 -6.79 -0.21
C ALA A 67 -0.89 -7.76 0.78
N ALA A 68 -2.22 -7.84 0.80
CA ALA A 68 -2.93 -8.81 1.66
C ALA A 68 -2.60 -10.28 1.30
N ARG A 69 -2.40 -10.58 0.01
CA ARG A 69 -1.96 -11.93 -0.42
C ARG A 69 -0.55 -12.24 0.05
N GLU A 70 0.31 -11.22 0.15
CA GLU A 70 1.66 -11.37 0.67
C GLU A 70 1.65 -11.65 2.18
N GLU A 71 0.80 -10.97 2.96
CA GLU A 71 0.63 -11.31 4.39
C GLU A 71 0.12 -12.75 4.58
N ARG A 72 -0.84 -13.21 3.76
CA ARG A 72 -1.27 -14.62 3.73
C ARG A 72 -0.12 -15.58 3.42
N ARG A 73 0.78 -15.21 2.50
CA ARG A 73 1.94 -16.03 2.13
C ARG A 73 2.93 -16.13 3.29
N LYS A 74 3.19 -15.03 4.00
CA LYS A 74 4.04 -15.02 5.22
C LYS A 74 3.48 -15.94 6.30
N ILE A 75 2.17 -15.86 6.57
CA ILE A 75 1.49 -16.75 7.52
C ILE A 75 1.71 -18.22 7.13
N GLY A 76 1.55 -18.57 5.85
CA GLY A 76 1.80 -19.93 5.36
C GLY A 76 3.21 -20.42 5.66
N LEU A 77 4.24 -19.60 5.34
CA LEU A 77 5.63 -19.95 5.63
C LEU A 77 5.90 -20.14 7.12
N LEU A 78 5.38 -19.25 7.97
CA LEU A 78 5.56 -19.35 9.43
C LEU A 78 4.82 -20.57 9.99
N ALA A 79 3.64 -20.90 9.47
CA ALA A 79 2.91 -22.10 9.86
C ALA A 79 3.64 -23.38 9.43
N ASP A 80 4.24 -23.39 8.23
CA ASP A 80 5.06 -24.50 7.76
C ASP A 80 6.29 -24.69 8.67
N MET A 81 6.97 -23.60 9.05
CA MET A 81 8.10 -23.65 10.00
C MET A 81 7.67 -24.12 11.39
N LEU A 82 6.50 -23.71 11.87
CA LEU A 82 5.95 -24.18 13.15
C LEU A 82 5.59 -25.67 13.13
N SER A 83 5.40 -26.29 11.95
CA SER A 83 5.15 -27.74 11.89
C SER A 83 6.35 -28.57 12.36
N ASP A 84 7.55 -27.98 12.37
CA ASP A 84 8.77 -28.60 12.90
C ASP A 84 8.84 -28.49 14.45
N PHE A 85 7.99 -27.68 15.08
CA PHE A 85 7.83 -27.65 16.53
C PHE A 85 7.13 -28.94 16.97
N ALA A 86 7.94 -29.96 17.28
CA ALA A 86 7.51 -31.33 17.49
C ALA A 86 6.49 -31.49 18.63
N GLU A 87 5.63 -32.50 18.52
CA GLU A 87 4.67 -32.90 19.57
C GLU A 87 5.32 -33.62 20.76
N ASP A 88 6.66 -33.77 20.78
CA ASP A 88 7.35 -34.39 21.90
C ASP A 88 7.60 -33.39 23.03
N ASP A 89 7.55 -33.86 24.27
CA ASP A 89 7.69 -33.03 25.47
C ASP A 89 9.16 -32.64 25.75
N THR A 90 10.10 -32.93 24.84
CA THR A 90 11.55 -32.76 25.01
C THR A 90 12.11 -31.62 24.18
N VAL A 91 11.46 -30.46 24.24
CA VAL A 91 11.87 -29.25 23.53
C VAL A 91 12.80 -28.39 24.40
N ASP A 92 13.92 -27.92 23.84
CA ASP A 92 14.80 -26.98 24.55
C ASP A 92 14.21 -25.54 24.61
N GLU A 93 14.70 -24.74 25.56
CA GLU A 93 14.21 -23.38 25.80
C GLU A 93 14.29 -22.47 24.57
N GLY A 94 15.33 -22.61 23.74
CA GLY A 94 15.51 -21.79 22.54
C GLY A 94 14.50 -22.12 21.44
N VAL A 95 14.12 -23.40 21.31
CA VAL A 95 13.04 -23.81 20.39
C VAL A 95 11.68 -23.29 20.87
N VAL A 96 11.41 -23.30 22.18
CA VAL A 96 10.19 -22.70 22.76
C VAL A 96 10.13 -21.20 22.51
N GLU A 97 11.23 -20.47 22.75
CA GLU A 97 11.30 -19.02 22.48
C GLU A 97 11.07 -18.71 21.00
N THR A 98 11.71 -19.47 20.11
CA THR A 98 11.58 -19.32 18.66
C THR A 98 10.15 -19.55 18.20
N ALA A 99 9.48 -20.62 18.66
CA ALA A 99 8.09 -20.88 18.32
C ALA A 99 7.15 -19.79 18.83
N SER A 100 7.39 -19.27 20.04
CA SER A 100 6.65 -18.14 20.60
C SER A 100 6.74 -16.89 19.71
N LEU A 101 7.95 -16.55 19.23
CA LEU A 101 8.16 -15.43 18.31
C LEU A 101 7.44 -15.66 16.97
N MET A 102 7.46 -16.88 16.43
CA MET A 102 6.74 -17.21 15.19
C MET A 102 5.21 -17.02 15.33
N PHE A 103 4.63 -17.40 16.47
CA PHE A 103 3.21 -17.12 16.73
C PHE A 103 2.90 -15.62 16.76
N LEU A 104 3.79 -14.81 17.35
CA LEU A 104 3.65 -13.35 17.34
C LEU A 104 3.75 -12.78 15.92
N ASP A 105 4.67 -13.29 15.11
CA ASP A 105 4.82 -12.87 13.71
C ASP A 105 3.59 -13.25 12.86
N ILE A 106 3.00 -14.43 13.07
CA ILE A 106 1.73 -14.82 12.44
C ILE A 106 0.61 -13.87 12.85
N ALA A 107 0.51 -13.55 14.15
CA ALA A 107 -0.50 -12.64 14.65
C ALA A 107 -0.35 -11.23 14.04
N ALA A 108 0.89 -10.73 13.94
CA ALA A 108 1.19 -9.45 13.31
C ALA A 108 0.80 -9.44 11.81
N ALA A 109 1.20 -10.48 11.05
CA ALA A 109 0.83 -10.61 9.65
C ALA A 109 -0.69 -10.72 9.44
N ALA A 110 -1.40 -11.45 10.32
CA ALA A 110 -2.85 -11.56 10.28
C ALA A 110 -3.55 -10.21 10.56
N GLN A 111 -3.06 -9.47 11.55
CA GLN A 111 -3.58 -8.13 11.86
C GLN A 111 -3.36 -7.16 10.70
N GLU A 112 -2.18 -7.18 10.10
CA GLU A 112 -1.84 -6.32 8.97
C GLU A 112 -2.65 -6.67 7.72
N GLY A 113 -2.78 -7.95 7.39
CA GLY A 113 -3.66 -8.42 6.30
C GLY A 113 -5.10 -7.98 6.50
N SER A 114 -5.62 -8.06 7.73
CA SER A 114 -6.96 -7.56 8.08
C SER A 114 -7.07 -6.05 7.92
N ARG A 115 -6.06 -5.28 8.35
CA ARG A 115 -6.01 -3.82 8.19
C ARG A 115 -6.06 -3.42 6.71
N ILE A 116 -5.21 -4.03 5.88
CA ILE A 116 -5.13 -3.80 4.43
C ILE A 116 -6.48 -4.11 3.75
N LEU A 117 -7.14 -5.20 4.12
CA LEU A 117 -8.43 -5.57 3.53
C LEU A 117 -9.57 -4.61 3.94
N ARG A 118 -9.55 -4.09 5.16
CA ARG A 118 -10.50 -3.03 5.58
C ARG A 118 -10.30 -1.75 4.78
N GLU A 119 -9.06 -1.37 4.53
CA GLU A 119 -8.70 -0.23 3.67
C GLU A 119 -9.16 -0.44 2.22
N ALA A 120 -8.91 -1.63 1.65
CA ALA A 120 -9.38 -1.95 0.31
C ALA A 120 -10.92 -1.93 0.21
N ARG A 121 -11.61 -2.34 1.29
CA ARG A 121 -13.08 -2.28 1.38
C ARG A 121 -13.59 -0.85 1.44
N SER A 122 -12.95 0.04 2.22
CA SER A 122 -13.40 1.43 2.34
C SER A 122 -13.32 2.18 1.01
N LEU A 123 -12.30 1.91 0.19
CA LEU A 123 -12.17 2.47 -1.15
C LEU A 123 -13.29 2.02 -2.10
N LYS A 124 -13.84 0.82 -1.93
CA LYS A 124 -14.99 0.34 -2.72
C LYS A 124 -16.33 0.91 -2.26
N THR A 125 -16.45 1.29 -0.99
CA THR A 125 -17.71 1.78 -0.40
C THR A 125 -17.85 3.29 -0.41
N CYS A 126 -16.74 4.04 -0.52
CA CYS A 126 -16.81 5.48 -0.77
C CYS A 126 -17.47 5.68 -2.15
N LYS A 127 -18.64 6.29 -2.23
CA LYS A 127 -19.26 6.76 -3.48
C LYS A 127 -19.20 8.26 -3.49
#